data_AF-A0AAW0HMY4-F1
#
_entry.id   AF-A0AAW0HMY4-F1
#
_cell.length_a   1.000
_cell.length_b   1.000
_cell.length_c   1.000
_cell.angle_alpha   90.00
_cell.angle_beta   90.00
_cell.angle_gamma   90.00
#
_symmetry.space_group_name_H-M   'P 1'
#
loop_
_entity.id
_entity.type
_entity.pdbx_description
1 polymer ?
#
loop_
_entity_poly.entity_id
_entity_poly.type
_entity_poly.pdbx_seq_one_letter_code
_entity_poly.pdbx_strand_id
1 'polypeptide(L)' 'MKVELSQLCIAKVTGGAVSKLSKLRVVRKYIARVLTVVNQTQKENLRKFYKGKKYKPLDLRPKKT' A
#
# COMPACT_ATOMS: atom_id res chain seq x y z
N MET A 1 8.38 5.30 -7.98
CA MET A 1 7.45 4.16 -8.23
C MET A 1 6.07 4.56 -8.72
N LYS A 2 5.35 5.52 -8.09
CA LYS A 2 4.01 5.94 -8.60
C LYS A 2 4.07 6.58 -10.00
N VAL A 3 5.09 7.41 -10.25
CA VAL A 3 5.34 8.02 -11.57
C VAL A 3 5.60 6.97 -12.65
N GLU A 4 6.43 5.97 -12.34
CA GLU A 4 6.74 4.85 -13.23
C GLU A 4 5.48 4.04 -13.59
N LEU A 5 4.61 3.76 -12.61
CA LEU A 5 3.34 3.09 -12.88
C LEU A 5 2.45 3.90 -13.85
N SER A 6 2.36 5.22 -13.66
CA SER A 6 1.60 6.10 -14.54
C SER A 6 2.12 6.05 -15.99
N GLN A 7 3.44 6.15 -16.16
CA GLN A 7 4.09 6.03 -17.47
C GLN A 7 3.82 4.66 -18.12
N LEU A 8 3.86 3.58 -17.35
CA LEU A 8 3.57 2.23 -17.86
C LEU A 8 2.09 2.05 -18.23
N CYS A 9 1.16 2.72 -17.55
CA CYS A 9 -0.26 2.72 -17.92
C CYS A 9 -0.51 3.44 -19.24
N ILE A 10 0.15 4.58 -19.47
CA ILE A 10 0.08 5.30 -20.77
C ILE A 10 0.65 4.40 -21.87
N ALA A 11 1.83 3.81 -21.64
CA ALA A 11 2.46 2.90 -22.60
C ALA A 11 1.60 1.67 -22.93
N LYS A 12 0.77 1.20 -21.99
CA LYS A 12 -0.21 0.13 -22.25
C LYS A 12 -1.29 0.56 -23.23
N VAL A 13 -1.81 1.79 -23.08
CA VAL A 13 -2.87 2.32 -23.94
C VAL A 13 -2.34 2.57 -25.36
N THR A 14 -1.10 3.03 -25.49
CA THR A 14 -0.48 3.32 -26.80
C THR A 14 0.13 2.09 -27.48
N GLY A 15 -0.16 0.86 -27.01
CA GLY A 15 0.35 -0.38 -27.63
C GLY A 15 1.87 -0.58 -27.50
N GLY A 16 2.48 -0.13 -26.40
CA GLY A 16 3.92 -0.21 -26.17
C GLY A 16 4.48 -1.62 -26.01
N ALA A 17 5.81 -1.74 -26.07
CA ALA A 17 6.54 -3.02 -26.04
C ALA A 17 6.15 -3.94 -24.86
N VAL A 18 6.01 -5.24 -25.14
CA VAL A 18 5.63 -6.30 -24.18
C VAL A 18 6.55 -6.33 -22.96
N SER A 19 7.85 -6.05 -23.15
CA SER A 19 8.84 -5.96 -22.07
C SER A 19 8.50 -4.88 -21.04
N LYS A 20 7.93 -3.74 -21.46
CA LYS A 20 7.46 -2.68 -20.55
C LYS A 20 6.16 -3.08 -19.85
N LEU A 21 5.26 -3.77 -20.54
CA LEU A 21 3.98 -4.23 -19.97
C LEU A 21 4.17 -5.30 -18.89
N SER A 22 5.17 -6.17 -19.03
CA SER A 22 5.51 -7.19 -18.03
C SER A 22 5.85 -6.56 -16.65
N LYS A 23 6.46 -5.36 -16.64
CA LYS A 23 6.85 -4.63 -15.43
C LYS A 23 5.65 -4.07 -14.66
N LEU A 24 4.50 -3.91 -15.30
CA LEU A 24 3.31 -3.28 -14.71
C LEU A 24 2.76 -4.08 -13.52
N ARG A 25 2.74 -5.42 -13.61
CA ARG A 25 2.35 -6.30 -12.50
C ARG A 25 3.34 -6.22 -11.33
N VAL A 26 4.63 -6.15 -11.67
CA VAL A 26 5.73 -6.14 -10.70
C VAL A 26 5.72 -4.83 -9.90
N VAL A 27 5.66 -3.69 -10.58
CA VAL A 27 5.63 -2.35 -9.96
C VAL A 27 4.39 -2.18 -9.08
N ARG A 28 3.20 -2.66 -9.50
CA ARG A 28 1.99 -2.65 -8.67
C ARG A 28 2.16 -3.42 -7.35
N LYS A 29 2.74 -4.63 -7.41
CA LYS A 29 3.01 -5.43 -6.21
C LYS A 29 4.02 -4.76 -5.29
N TYR A 30 5.06 -4.12 -5.83
CA TYR A 30 6.02 -3.37 -5.02
C TYR A 30 5.38 -2.18 -4.30
N ILE A 31 4.57 -1.39 -4.99
CA ILE A 31 3.84 -0.27 -4.36
C ILE A 31 2.93 -0.78 -3.24
N ALA A 32 2.20 -1.87 -3.48
CA ALA A 32 1.36 -2.49 -2.46
C ALA A 32 2.17 -2.91 -1.23
N ARG A 33 3.32 -3.60 -1.42
CA ARG A 33 4.21 -4.00 -0.31
C ARG A 33 4.69 -2.81 0.51
N VAL A 34 5.14 -1.73 -0.14
CA VAL A 34 5.59 -0.52 0.56
C VAL A 34 4.47 0.09 1.39
N LEU A 35 3.27 0.23 0.81
CA LEU A 35 2.10 0.74 1.53
C LEU A 35 1.70 -0.17 2.69
N THR A 36 1.82 -1.48 2.54
CA THR A 36 1.59 -2.43 3.64
C THR A 36 2.55 -2.20 4.80
N VAL A 37 3.85 -2.05 4.53
CA VAL A 37 4.85 -1.80 5.59
C VAL A 37 4.61 -0.46 6.29
N VAL A 38 4.30 0.59 5.54
CA VAL A 38 3.94 1.91 6.11
C VAL A 38 2.69 1.80 6.99
N ASN A 39 1.65 1.11 6.52
CA ASN A 39 0.43 0.92 7.31
C ASN A 39 0.66 0.06 8.56
N GLN A 40 1.51 -0.96 8.48
CA GLN A 40 1.87 -1.81 9.62
C GLN A 40 2.60 -0.99 10.70
N THR A 41 3.65 -0.26 10.31
CA THR A 41 4.44 0.57 11.22
C THR A 41 3.61 1.70 11.85
N GLN A 42 2.76 2.37 11.07
CA GLN A 42 1.83 3.38 11.59
C GLN A 42 0.85 2.80 12.61
N LYS A 43 0.22 1.65 12.31
CA LYS A 43 -0.70 0.98 13.25
C LYS A 43 0.00 0.49 14.50
N GLU A 44 1.22 -0.01 14.39
CA GLU A 44 2.02 -0.45 15.54
C GLU A 44 2.32 0.73 16.48
N ASN A 45 2.75 1.86 15.93
CA ASN A 45 3.03 3.07 16.71
C ASN A 45 1.77 3.60 17.39
N LEU A 46 0.63 3.60 16.70
CA LEU A 46 -0.66 3.97 17.29
C LEU A 46 -1.09 3.01 18.40
N ARG A 47 -0.87 1.69 18.23
CA ARG A 47 -1.15 0.70 19.29
C ARG A 47 -0.30 0.93 20.52
N LYS A 48 0.98 1.29 20.36
CA LYS A 48 1.88 1.66 21.46
C LYS A 48 1.36 2.91 22.18
N PHE A 49 1.00 3.95 21.43
CA PHE A 49 0.51 5.22 22.00
C PHE A 49 -0.85 5.11 22.72
N TYR A 50 -1.76 4.29 22.21
CA TYR A 50 -3.08 4.07 22.82
C TYR A 50 -3.12 2.87 23.80
N LYS A 51 -1.96 2.29 24.15
CA LYS A 51 -1.88 1.24 25.17
C LYS A 51 -2.33 1.80 26.52
N GLY A 52 -3.20 1.07 27.23
CA GLY A 52 -3.72 1.49 28.54
C GLY A 52 -4.77 2.61 28.53
N LYS A 53 -4.97 3.33 27.41
CA LYS A 53 -6.00 4.39 27.33
C LYS A 53 -7.40 3.79 27.25
N LYS A 54 -8.36 4.36 28.02
CA LYS A 54 -9.78 3.96 28.04
C LYS A 54 -10.43 4.10 26.66
N TYR A 55 -10.18 5.21 25.98
CA TYR A 55 -10.76 5.50 24.67
C TYR A 55 -9.73 5.25 23.56
N LYS A 56 -9.95 4.18 22.80
CA LYS A 56 -9.18 3.85 21.60
C LYS A 56 -10.00 4.12 20.34
N PRO A 57 -9.36 4.56 19.24
CA PRO A 57 -9.99 4.62 17.92
C PRO A 57 -10.64 3.29 17.53
N LEU A 58 -11.77 3.34 16.82
CA LEU A 58 -12.53 2.15 16.40
C LEU A 58 -11.66 1.14 15.64
N ASP A 59 -10.75 1.63 14.78
CA ASP A 59 -9.84 0.80 13.97
C ASP A 59 -8.83 -0.03 14.78
N LEU A 60 -8.56 0.38 16.01
CA LEU A 60 -7.62 -0.31 16.91
C LEU A 60 -8.33 -1.22 17.93
N ARG A 61 -9.67 -1.19 17.97
CA ARG A 61 -10.44 -2.08 18.84
C ARG A 61 -10.39 -3.51 18.29
N PRO A 62 -10.39 -4.54 19.16
CA PRO A 62 -10.57 -5.90 18.69
C PRO A 62 -11.92 -5.99 17.99
N LYS A 63 -11.93 -6.46 16.75
CA LYS A 63 -13.16 -6.78 16.03
C LYS A 63 -13.75 -8.04 16.67
N LYS A 64 -14.77 -7.85 17.50
CA LYS A 64 -15.68 -8.91 17.93
C LYS A 64 -16.81 -9.02 16.90
N THR A 65 -17.60 -10.09 16.98
CA THR A 65 -18.71 -10.44 16.07
C THR A 65 -19.43 -9.24 15.48
#